data_AF-A0A5B6WQK6-F1
#
_entry.id   AF-A0A5B6WQK6-F1
#
_cell.length_a   1.000
_cell.length_b   1.000
_cell.length_c   1.000
_cell.angle_alpha   90.00
_cell.angle_beta   90.00
_cell.angle_gamma   90.00
#
_symmetry.space_group_name_H-M   'P 1'
#
loop_
_entity.id
_entity.type
_entity.pdbx_description
1 polymer ?
#
loop_
_entity_poly.entity_id
_entity_poly.type
_entity_poly.pdbx_seq_one_letter_code
_entity_poly.pdbx_strand_id
1 'polypeptide(L)'
;MHLFPGGNVLHLTHSISDHCPLLIHTGNEKNLYRIPSFKFEAWWIIDETFEQEVRNSWESSNGSISEKLERLQISLTRWASLIKMRRDGVKKELTKELETLLNGDRNDDTMARIIDTKIHLNMEIDKDEIYWEQRARANRLHLGDKNSAFFHKYASVRRRTDTIRRLEKAEGQDVADDFEISNTASDFFQDLFSSRGWVSHRTFSKRYFHHIQKKKFIKR
;
A
#
# COMPACT_ATOMS: atom_id res chain seq x y z
N MET A 1 20.73 -28.39 -25.83
CA MET A 1 20.18 -27.72 -24.63
C MET A 1 19.07 -26.78 -25.06
N HIS A 2 17.80 -27.21 -25.06
CA HIS A 2 16.65 -26.32 -25.28
C HIS A 2 16.13 -25.89 -23.91
N LEU A 3 16.68 -24.83 -23.33
CA LEU A 3 16.32 -24.43 -21.96
C LEU A 3 14.90 -23.87 -21.84
N PHE A 4 14.29 -23.34 -22.91
CA PHE A 4 12.94 -22.73 -22.86
C PHE A 4 12.16 -22.93 -24.17
N PRO A 5 11.49 -24.07 -24.40
CA PRO A 5 10.81 -24.38 -25.66
C PRO A 5 9.56 -23.51 -25.95
N GLY A 6 9.06 -22.76 -24.97
CA GLY A 6 7.93 -21.83 -25.11
C GLY A 6 8.30 -20.36 -24.84
N GLY A 7 9.60 -20.02 -24.92
CA GLY A 7 10.10 -18.67 -24.65
C GLY A 7 9.68 -17.67 -25.73
N ASN A 8 8.84 -16.69 -25.38
CA ASN A 8 8.52 -15.56 -26.26
C ASN A 8 9.17 -14.26 -25.76
N VAL A 9 9.78 -13.50 -26.67
CA VAL A 9 10.43 -12.22 -26.39
C VAL A 9 9.60 -11.09 -26.99
N LEU A 10 9.21 -10.11 -26.17
CA LEU A 10 8.49 -8.92 -26.60
C LEU A 10 9.35 -7.69 -26.36
N HIS A 11 9.46 -6.83 -27.37
CA HIS A 11 10.05 -5.50 -27.25
C HIS A 11 8.98 -4.56 -26.70
N LEU A 12 9.22 -3.99 -25.52
CA LEU A 12 8.31 -3.01 -24.94
C LEU A 12 8.68 -1.61 -25.41
N THR A 13 7.71 -0.85 -25.90
CA THR A 13 7.88 0.57 -26.17
C THR A 13 8.06 1.31 -24.85
N HIS A 14 9.05 2.22 -24.78
CA HIS A 14 9.44 2.90 -23.55
C HIS A 14 9.32 4.42 -23.70
N SER A 15 8.77 5.10 -22.69
CA SER A 15 8.50 6.55 -22.71
C SER A 15 9.66 7.40 -22.17
N ILE A 16 10.42 6.86 -21.20
CA ILE A 16 11.37 7.61 -20.35
C ILE A 16 12.85 7.25 -20.62
N SER A 17 13.11 6.14 -21.32
CA SER A 17 14.46 5.63 -21.56
C SER A 17 14.60 5.29 -23.03
N ASP A 18 15.77 5.60 -23.61
CA ASP A 18 16.21 5.14 -24.91
C ASP A 18 16.54 3.63 -24.93
N HIS A 19 16.49 2.97 -23.76
CA HIS A 19 16.54 1.53 -23.64
C HIS A 19 15.17 0.90 -23.93
N CYS A 20 15.14 -0.03 -24.89
CA CYS A 20 13.99 -0.86 -25.24
C CYS A 20 14.00 -2.15 -24.39
N PRO A 21 13.16 -2.28 -23.35
CA PRO A 21 13.18 -3.45 -22.49
C PRO A 21 12.72 -4.70 -23.24
N LEU A 22 13.41 -5.81 -23.00
CA LEU A 22 13.04 -7.14 -23.51
C LEU A 22 12.27 -7.90 -22.43
N LEU A 23 11.00 -8.20 -22.70
CA LEU A 23 10.20 -9.08 -21.85
C LEU A 23 10.33 -10.52 -22.33
N ILE A 24 10.97 -11.38 -21.54
CA ILE A 24 11.13 -12.81 -21.84
C ILE A 24 10.10 -13.59 -21.01
N HIS A 25 9.20 -14.29 -21.69
CA HIS A 25 8.14 -15.08 -21.07
C HIS A 25 8.43 -16.57 -21.27
N THR A 26 8.70 -17.32 -20.19
CA THR A 26 9.23 -18.69 -20.27
C THR A 26 8.21 -19.82 -20.00
N GLY A 27 6.95 -19.52 -19.69
CA GLY A 27 5.93 -20.51 -19.29
C GLY A 27 6.28 -21.23 -17.96
N ASN A 28 5.40 -21.86 -17.19
CA ASN A 28 3.97 -22.10 -17.24
C ASN A 28 3.53 -22.06 -15.76
N GLU A 29 3.25 -20.86 -15.23
CA GLU A 29 2.88 -20.73 -13.82
C GLU A 29 1.49 -21.32 -13.59
N LYS A 30 1.41 -22.32 -12.70
CA LYS A 30 0.11 -22.86 -12.27
C LYS A 30 -0.65 -21.74 -11.57
N ASN A 31 -1.68 -21.21 -12.23
CA ASN A 31 -2.62 -20.28 -11.63
C ASN A 31 -3.31 -20.98 -10.45
N LEU A 32 -2.78 -20.78 -9.24
CA LEU A 32 -3.51 -21.11 -8.03
C LEU A 32 -4.66 -20.11 -7.94
N TYR A 33 -5.87 -20.57 -8.28
CA TYR A 33 -7.10 -19.80 -8.11
C TYR A 33 -7.34 -19.54 -6.62
N ARG A 34 -6.70 -18.50 -6.09
CA ARG A 34 -7.07 -17.92 -4.80
C ARG A 34 -8.39 -17.18 -4.99
N ILE A 35 -9.37 -17.50 -4.15
CA ILE A 35 -10.58 -16.69 -4.03
C ILE A 35 -10.15 -15.25 -3.73
N PRO A 36 -10.48 -14.27 -4.59
CA PRO A 36 -10.05 -12.90 -4.37
C PRO A 36 -10.72 -12.35 -3.10
N SER A 37 -9.94 -12.13 -2.04
CA SER A 37 -10.37 -11.31 -0.92
C SER A 37 -10.30 -9.84 -1.34
N PHE A 38 -11.27 -9.02 -0.95
CA PHE A 38 -11.17 -7.57 -1.15
C PHE A 38 -9.89 -7.04 -0.50
N LYS A 39 -9.16 -6.23 -1.27
CA LYS A 39 -7.97 -5.51 -0.81
C LYS A 39 -8.03 -4.12 -1.40
N PHE A 40 -7.74 -3.15 -0.55
CA PHE A 40 -7.54 -1.79 -0.99
C PHE A 40 -6.23 -1.68 -1.78
N GLU A 41 -6.28 -1.01 -2.93
CA GLU A 41 -5.09 -0.73 -3.74
C GLU A 41 -4.68 0.74 -3.56
N ALA A 42 -3.41 0.99 -3.24
CA ALA A 42 -2.93 2.32 -2.88
C ALA A 42 -3.10 3.34 -4.03
N TRP A 43 -2.92 2.89 -5.28
CA TRP A 43 -3.07 3.75 -6.45
C TRP A 43 -4.50 4.27 -6.64
N TRP A 44 -5.52 3.66 -6.00
CA TRP A 44 -6.91 4.16 -6.08
C TRP A 44 -7.01 5.62 -5.63
N ILE A 45 -6.20 6.05 -4.67
CA ILE A 45 -6.20 7.42 -4.14
C ILE A 45 -5.76 8.45 -5.20
N ILE A 46 -5.02 8.02 -6.22
CA ILE A 46 -4.53 8.88 -7.30
C ILE A 46 -5.59 9.05 -8.40
N ASP A 47 -6.59 8.16 -8.46
CA ASP A 47 -7.67 8.32 -9.40
C ASP A 47 -8.62 9.43 -8.95
N GLU A 48 -8.84 10.41 -9.82
CA GLU A 48 -9.67 11.58 -9.54
C GLU A 48 -11.12 11.22 -9.15
N THR A 49 -11.61 10.04 -9.58
CA THR A 49 -12.99 9.61 -9.31
C THR A 49 -13.15 8.88 -7.97
N PHE A 50 -12.05 8.52 -7.32
CA PHE A 50 -12.07 7.69 -6.11
C PHE A 50 -12.79 8.36 -4.94
N GLU A 51 -12.48 9.63 -4.66
CA GLU A 51 -13.09 10.34 -3.52
C GLU A 51 -14.62 10.44 -3.70
N GLN A 52 -15.08 10.73 -4.92
CA GLN A 52 -16.50 10.83 -5.22
C GLN A 52 -17.20 9.47 -5.05
N GLU A 53 -16.57 8.37 -5.48
CA GLU A 53 -17.10 7.02 -5.29
C GLU A 53 -17.24 6.67 -3.80
N VAL A 54 -16.20 6.95 -3.01
CA VAL A 54 -16.24 6.73 -1.55
C VAL A 54 -17.34 7.56 -0.91
N ARG A 55 -17.47 8.85 -1.27
CA ARG A 55 -18.48 9.75 -0.72
C ARG A 55 -19.90 9.29 -1.06
N ASN A 56 -20.16 8.99 -2.33
CA ASN A 56 -21.45 8.46 -2.79
C ASN A 56 -21.81 7.18 -2.03
N SER A 57 -20.85 6.27 -1.89
CA SER A 57 -21.04 5.03 -1.15
C SER A 57 -21.08 5.23 0.37
N TRP A 58 -20.56 6.31 0.93
CA TRP A 58 -20.67 6.54 2.37
C TRP A 58 -22.02 7.16 2.76
N GLU A 59 -22.52 8.06 1.91
CA GLU A 59 -23.71 8.88 2.16
C GLU A 59 -25.01 8.17 1.77
N SER A 60 -24.99 7.22 0.83
CA SER A 60 -26.23 6.53 0.41
C SER A 60 -26.81 5.51 1.44
N SER A 61 -26.24 5.40 2.64
CA SER A 61 -26.80 4.62 3.75
C SER A 61 -26.69 5.39 5.06
N ASN A 62 -27.74 5.30 5.89
CA ASN A 62 -27.76 5.77 7.29
C ASN A 62 -27.56 4.61 8.29
N GLY A 63 -27.16 3.43 7.81
CA GLY A 63 -26.88 2.27 8.65
C GLY A 63 -25.68 2.46 9.58
N SER A 64 -25.45 1.43 10.38
CA SER A 64 -24.25 1.28 11.22
C SER A 64 -22.96 1.39 10.40
N ILE A 65 -21.85 1.63 11.09
CA ILE A 65 -20.52 1.69 10.46
C ILE A 65 -20.20 0.38 9.73
N SER A 66 -20.60 -0.78 10.27
CA SER A 66 -20.37 -2.08 9.63
C SER A 66 -21.08 -2.19 8.29
N GLU A 67 -22.37 -1.85 8.24
CA GLU A 67 -23.17 -1.89 7.02
C GLU A 67 -22.65 -0.90 5.97
N LYS A 68 -22.15 0.27 6.41
CA LYS A 68 -21.50 1.25 5.53
C LYS A 68 -20.21 0.69 4.93
N LEU A 69 -19.38 0.02 5.73
CA LEU A 69 -18.12 -0.59 5.27
C LEU A 69 -18.36 -1.74 4.29
N GLU A 70 -19.34 -2.60 4.56
CA GLU A 70 -19.72 -3.70 3.66
C GLU A 70 -20.20 -3.15 2.30
N ARG A 71 -21.05 -2.11 2.32
CA ARG A 71 -21.51 -1.47 1.08
C ARG A 71 -20.38 -0.78 0.33
N LEU A 72 -19.48 -0.11 1.06
CA LEU A 72 -18.30 0.53 0.48
C LEU A 72 -17.39 -0.51 -0.20
N GLN A 73 -17.16 -1.66 0.44
CA GLN A 73 -16.40 -2.76 -0.15
C GLN A 73 -17.00 -3.22 -1.49
N ILE A 74 -18.31 -3.41 -1.56
CA ILE A 74 -19.01 -3.82 -2.79
C ILE A 74 -18.86 -2.74 -3.87
N SER A 75 -19.10 -1.48 -3.51
CA SER A 75 -18.98 -0.31 -4.41
C SER A 75 -17.58 -0.22 -5.00
N LEU A 76 -16.56 -0.23 -4.13
CA LEU A 76 -15.16 -0.14 -4.54
C LEU A 76 -14.71 -1.32 -5.38
N THR A 77 -15.21 -2.53 -5.13
CA THR A 77 -14.89 -3.71 -5.96
C THR A 77 -15.39 -3.53 -7.39
N ARG A 78 -16.62 -3.02 -7.55
CA ARG A 78 -17.20 -2.73 -8.86
C ARG A 78 -16.48 -1.57 -9.54
N TRP A 79 -16.31 -0.46 -8.83
CA TRP A 79 -15.61 0.73 -9.32
C TRP A 79 -14.17 0.39 -9.77
N ALA A 80 -13.41 -0.34 -8.96
CA ALA A 80 -12.03 -0.70 -9.29
C ALA A 80 -11.93 -1.55 -10.57
N SER A 81 -12.91 -2.44 -10.80
CA SER A 81 -12.97 -3.25 -12.02
C SER A 81 -13.21 -2.37 -13.26
N LEU A 82 -14.11 -1.39 -13.15
CA LEU A 82 -14.41 -0.43 -14.23
C LEU A 82 -13.22 0.48 -14.53
N ILE A 83 -12.59 1.05 -13.50
CA ILE A 83 -11.43 1.93 -13.66
C ILE A 83 -10.26 1.17 -14.27
N LYS A 84 -10.01 -0.09 -13.86
CA LYS A 84 -8.97 -0.91 -14.47
C LYS A 84 -9.16 -1.05 -15.99
N MET A 85 -10.38 -1.37 -16.44
CA MET A 85 -10.68 -1.48 -17.87
C MET A 85 -10.48 -0.16 -18.60
N ARG A 86 -10.93 0.97 -18.01
CA ARG A 86 -10.73 2.30 -18.57
C ARG A 86 -9.24 2.63 -18.73
N ARG A 87 -8.44 2.39 -17.69
CA ARG A 87 -6.99 2.65 -17.70
C ARG A 87 -6.26 1.82 -18.77
N ASP A 88 -6.61 0.54 -18.91
CA ASP A 88 -6.04 -0.30 -19.96
C ASP A 88 -6.41 0.19 -21.37
N GLY A 89 -7.59 0.78 -21.54
CA GLY A 89 -7.99 1.48 -22.77
C GLY A 89 -7.16 2.74 -23.03
N VAL A 90 -7.08 3.63 -22.03
CA VAL A 90 -6.31 4.89 -22.11
C VAL A 90 -4.84 4.64 -22.43
N LYS A 91 -4.19 3.68 -21.76
CA LYS A 91 -2.80 3.31 -22.07
C LYS A 91 -2.61 2.86 -23.51
N LYS A 92 -3.53 2.05 -24.05
CA LYS A 92 -3.47 1.59 -25.45
C LYS A 92 -3.64 2.74 -26.43
N GLU A 93 -4.58 3.65 -26.16
CA GLU A 93 -4.82 4.83 -26.99
C GLU A 93 -3.60 5.77 -26.99
N LEU A 94 -3.07 6.10 -25.82
CA LEU A 94 -1.87 6.93 -25.68
C LEU A 94 -0.64 6.30 -26.34
N THR A 95 -0.45 4.98 -26.22
CA THR A 95 0.66 4.28 -26.87
C THR A 95 0.54 4.34 -28.39
N LYS A 96 -0.67 4.12 -28.93
CA LYS A 96 -0.93 4.21 -30.37
C LYS A 96 -0.75 5.64 -30.90
N GLU A 97 -1.22 6.64 -30.16
CA GLU A 97 -1.01 8.04 -30.50
C GLU A 97 0.49 8.37 -30.52
N LEU A 98 1.23 7.95 -29.50
CA LEU A 98 2.67 8.15 -29.42
C LEU A 98 3.41 7.50 -30.60
N GLU A 99 3.07 6.27 -30.97
CA GLU A 99 3.62 5.60 -32.16
C GLU A 99 3.31 6.37 -33.45
N THR A 100 2.09 6.90 -33.58
CA THR A 100 1.67 7.67 -34.76
C THR A 100 2.46 8.98 -34.84
N LEU A 101 2.61 9.70 -33.73
CA LEU A 101 3.35 10.95 -33.67
C LEU A 101 4.85 10.76 -33.91
N LEU A 102 5.45 9.67 -33.41
CA LEU A 102 6.86 9.36 -33.62
C LEU A 102 7.20 8.99 -35.07
N ASN A 103 6.23 8.45 -35.82
CA ASN A 103 6.37 8.08 -37.24
C ASN A 103 5.98 9.22 -38.20
N GLY A 104 5.40 10.31 -37.70
CA GLY A 104 5.00 11.47 -38.49
C GLY A 104 6.10 12.51 -38.71
N ASP A 105 5.75 13.60 -39.38
CA ASP A 105 6.66 14.72 -39.63
C ASP A 105 7.00 15.47 -38.34
N ARG A 106 8.28 15.78 -38.16
CA ARG A 106 8.77 16.49 -36.97
C ARG A 106 8.61 17.99 -37.16
N ASN A 107 7.56 18.53 -36.55
CA ASN A 107 7.35 19.97 -36.36
C ASN A 107 7.11 20.29 -34.87
N ASP A 108 7.15 21.57 -34.51
CA ASP A 108 7.03 22.01 -33.11
C ASP A 108 5.72 21.57 -32.45
N ASP A 109 4.62 21.55 -33.20
CA ASP A 109 3.31 21.07 -32.73
C ASP A 109 3.33 19.56 -32.40
N THR A 110 3.89 18.76 -33.31
CA THR A 110 4.04 17.31 -33.13
C THR A 110 4.94 17.00 -31.94
N MET A 111 6.01 17.78 -31.75
CA MET A 111 6.90 17.65 -30.59
C MET A 111 6.19 17.97 -29.28
N ALA A 112 5.39 19.04 -29.24
CA ALA A 112 4.60 19.39 -28.06
C ALA A 112 3.59 18.29 -27.72
N ARG A 113 2.89 17.74 -28.72
CA ARG A 113 1.97 16.62 -28.55
C ARG A 113 2.67 15.36 -28.05
N ILE A 114 3.86 15.02 -28.58
CA ILE A 114 4.65 13.88 -28.10
C ILE A 114 4.95 14.02 -26.60
N ILE A 115 5.34 15.22 -26.16
CA ILE A 115 5.64 15.48 -24.75
C ILE A 115 4.39 15.27 -23.90
N ASP A 116 3.25 15.84 -24.31
CA ASP A 116 1.98 15.73 -23.60
C ASP A 116 1.48 14.27 -23.50
N THR A 117 1.48 13.55 -24.63
CA THR A 117 1.12 12.12 -24.67
C THR A 117 2.04 11.29 -23.76
N LYS A 118 3.35 11.58 -23.73
CA LYS A 118 4.30 10.92 -22.83
C LYS A 118 4.01 11.20 -21.36
N ILE A 119 3.67 12.45 -21.00
CA ILE A 119 3.29 12.82 -19.63
C ILE A 119 2.07 12.02 -19.19
N HIS A 120 1.02 12.00 -20.01
CA HIS A 120 -0.20 11.25 -19.71
C HIS A 120 0.05 9.74 -19.60
N LEU A 121 0.89 9.18 -20.49
CA LEU A 121 1.23 7.76 -20.43
C LEU A 121 2.02 7.44 -19.15
N ASN A 122 2.95 8.31 -18.75
CA ASN A 122 3.73 8.13 -17.52
C ASN A 122 2.83 8.18 -16.28
N MET A 123 1.86 9.09 -16.21
CA MET A 123 0.89 9.12 -15.10
C MET A 123 0.12 7.80 -14.95
N GLU A 124 -0.19 7.13 -16.06
CA GLU A 124 -0.82 5.81 -16.03
C GLU A 124 0.15 4.69 -15.64
N ILE A 125 1.43 4.81 -15.99
CA ILE A 125 2.49 3.88 -15.57
C ILE A 125 2.77 4.00 -14.06
N ASP A 126 2.79 5.21 -13.50
CA ASP A 126 3.03 5.44 -12.07
C ASP A 126 1.99 4.71 -11.19
N LYS A 127 0.73 4.70 -11.63
CA LYS A 127 -0.34 3.93 -10.98
C LYS A 127 -0.08 2.42 -11.02
N ASP A 128 0.47 1.91 -12.12
CA ASP A 128 0.89 0.50 -12.24
C ASP A 128 2.11 0.20 -11.37
N GLU A 129 3.08 1.11 -11.28
CA GLU A 129 4.24 0.98 -10.41
C GLU A 129 3.80 0.81 -8.94
N ILE A 130 2.92 1.68 -8.44
CA ILE A 130 2.38 1.59 -7.08
C ILE A 130 1.65 0.26 -6.86
N TYR A 131 0.85 -0.18 -7.85
CA TYR A 131 0.15 -1.47 -7.80
C TYR A 131 1.13 -2.65 -7.66
N TRP A 132 2.24 -2.62 -8.41
CA TRP A 132 3.27 -3.66 -8.37
C TRP A 132 4.14 -3.57 -7.12
N GLU A 133 4.49 -2.37 -6.65
CA GLU A 133 5.23 -2.14 -5.41
C GLU A 133 4.46 -2.72 -4.21
N GLN A 134 3.15 -2.45 -4.14
CA GLN A 134 2.27 -3.00 -3.11
C GLN A 134 2.27 -4.54 -3.11
N ARG A 135 2.25 -5.17 -4.29
CA ARG A 135 2.26 -6.64 -4.45
C ARG A 135 3.59 -7.29 -4.17
N ALA A 136 4.67 -6.66 -4.61
CA ALA A 136 6.02 -7.07 -4.30
C ALA A 136 6.33 -6.92 -2.79
N ARG A 137 5.42 -6.28 -2.02
CA ARG A 137 5.67 -5.82 -0.64
C ARG A 137 6.96 -5.00 -0.59
N ALA A 138 7.22 -4.27 -1.67
CA ALA A 138 8.42 -3.50 -1.91
C ALA A 138 8.35 -2.12 -1.25
N ASN A 139 7.62 -1.98 -0.13
CA ASN A 139 7.64 -0.82 0.79
C ASN A 139 9.01 -0.60 1.49
N ARG A 140 10.09 -1.07 0.86
CA ARG A 140 11.48 -0.89 1.25
C ARG A 140 12.30 -0.18 0.16
N LEU A 141 11.69 0.11 -1.00
CA LEU A 141 12.43 0.48 -2.20
C LEU A 141 12.38 1.96 -2.58
N HIS A 142 11.61 2.81 -1.90
CA HIS A 142 11.53 4.22 -2.32
C HIS A 142 12.55 5.20 -1.69
N LEU A 143 13.55 4.76 -0.92
CA LEU A 143 14.67 5.64 -0.56
C LEU A 143 15.97 4.85 -0.51
N GLY A 144 16.84 5.09 -1.49
CA GLY A 144 18.11 4.41 -1.67
C GLY A 144 18.96 4.38 -0.40
N ASP A 145 19.22 3.18 0.11
CA ASP A 145 20.57 2.69 0.44
C ASP A 145 20.46 1.20 0.81
N LYS A 146 21.39 0.39 0.31
CA LYS A 146 21.54 -1.04 0.60
C LYS A 146 22.15 -1.25 2.00
N ASN A 147 21.65 -0.55 3.01
CA ASN A 147 22.22 -0.64 4.35
C ASN A 147 21.48 -1.68 5.20
N SER A 148 21.79 -2.96 4.99
CA SER A 148 21.29 -4.07 5.83
C SER A 148 21.56 -3.81 7.32
N ALA A 149 22.68 -3.16 7.67
CA ALA A 149 23.01 -2.79 9.03
C ALA A 149 22.04 -1.76 9.63
N PHE A 150 21.57 -0.77 8.84
CA PHE A 150 20.52 0.16 9.28
C PHE A 150 19.24 -0.60 9.65
N PHE A 151 18.80 -1.54 8.81
CA PHE A 151 17.57 -2.29 9.08
C PHE A 151 17.69 -3.25 10.26
N HIS A 152 18.83 -3.92 10.41
CA HIS A 152 19.09 -4.73 11.60
C HIS A 152 19.13 -3.85 12.87
N LYS A 153 19.73 -2.66 12.79
CA LYS A 153 19.78 -1.71 13.90
C LYS A 153 18.40 -1.14 14.22
N TYR A 154 17.60 -0.76 13.23
CA TYR A 154 16.24 -0.28 13.40
C TYR A 154 15.32 -1.36 13.98
N ALA A 155 15.38 -2.59 13.44
CA ALA A 155 14.63 -3.72 14.00
C ALA A 155 15.05 -4.06 15.43
N SER A 156 16.34 -3.92 15.77
CA SER A 156 16.86 -4.15 17.12
C SER A 156 16.43 -3.05 18.09
N VAL A 157 16.46 -1.78 17.67
CA VAL A 157 15.96 -0.64 18.45
C VAL A 157 14.46 -0.80 18.69
N ARG A 158 13.69 -1.14 17.65
CA ARG A 158 12.25 -1.37 17.77
C ARG A 158 11.93 -2.54 18.70
N ARG A 159 12.61 -3.69 18.56
CA ARG A 159 12.49 -4.79 19.53
C ARG A 159 12.77 -4.31 20.95
N ARG A 160 13.85 -3.54 21.18
CA ARG A 160 14.21 -3.05 22.51
C ARG A 160 13.15 -2.12 23.11
N THR A 161 12.54 -1.26 22.30
CA THR A 161 11.49 -0.32 22.72
C THR A 161 10.16 -1.03 22.99
N ASP A 162 9.79 -1.97 22.12
CA ASP A 162 8.49 -2.64 22.16
C ASP A 162 8.48 -3.85 23.13
N THR A 163 9.64 -4.25 23.65
CA THR A 163 9.73 -5.30 24.69
C THR A 163 9.20 -4.75 26.00
N ILE A 164 8.06 -5.27 26.45
CA ILE A 164 7.52 -5.04 27.78
C ILE A 164 8.42 -5.76 28.78
N ARG A 165 9.23 -5.00 29.52
CA ARG A 165 10.20 -5.56 30.49
C ARG A 165 9.61 -5.76 31.87
N ARG A 166 8.60 -4.97 32.22
CA ARG A 166 7.95 -4.98 33.52
C ARG A 166 6.49 -4.58 33.35
N LEU A 167 5.61 -5.20 34.12
CA LEU A 167 4.22 -4.81 34.27
C LEU A 167 3.94 -4.56 35.75
N GLU A 168 3.23 -3.49 36.05
CA GLU A 168 2.80 -3.17 37.43
C GLU A 168 1.41 -3.77 37.66
N LYS A 169 1.27 -4.58 38.71
CA LYS A 169 -0.01 -5.15 39.14
C LYS A 169 -0.87 -4.09 39.82
N ALA A 170 -2.18 -4.35 39.94
CA ALA A 170 -3.13 -3.46 40.62
C ALA A 170 -2.75 -3.16 42.09
N GLU A 171 -1.95 -4.02 42.71
CA GLU A 171 -1.45 -3.90 44.08
C GLU A 171 -0.14 -3.08 44.19
N GLY A 172 0.33 -2.47 43.09
CA GLY A 172 1.57 -1.68 43.04
C GLY A 172 2.86 -2.50 43.02
N GLN A 173 2.75 -3.82 42.76
CA GLN A 173 3.89 -4.72 42.64
C GLN A 173 4.31 -4.87 41.18
N ASP A 174 5.61 -4.66 40.89
CA ASP A 174 6.19 -4.87 39.57
C ASP A 174 6.55 -6.34 39.33
N VAL A 175 6.04 -6.92 38.25
CA VAL A 175 6.52 -8.21 37.73
C VAL A 175 7.46 -8.00 36.55
N ALA A 176 8.55 -8.75 36.53
CA ALA A 176 9.60 -8.66 35.51
C ALA A 176 9.93 -10.02 34.86
N ASP A 177 9.37 -11.12 35.38
CA ASP A 177 9.51 -12.44 34.81
C ASP A 177 8.55 -12.63 33.63
N ASP A 178 9.03 -13.20 32.52
CA ASP A 178 8.27 -13.31 31.27
C ASP A 178 6.99 -14.15 31.43
N PHE A 179 7.04 -15.20 32.27
CA PHE A 179 5.87 -16.04 32.54
C PHE A 179 4.85 -15.28 33.41
N GLU A 180 5.32 -14.54 34.41
CA GLU A 180 4.45 -13.70 35.24
C GLU A 180 3.84 -12.51 34.47
N ILE A 181 4.61 -11.88 33.56
CA ILE A 181 4.13 -10.82 32.66
C ILE A 181 3.02 -11.36 31.76
N SER A 182 3.22 -12.53 31.16
CA SER A 182 2.23 -13.18 30.31
C SER A 182 0.94 -13.53 31.07
N ASN A 183 1.06 -14.10 32.27
CA ASN A 183 -0.11 -14.43 33.09
C ASN A 183 -0.84 -13.17 33.55
N THR A 184 -0.12 -12.17 34.06
CA THR A 184 -0.72 -10.91 34.53
C THR A 184 -1.46 -10.18 33.40
N ALA A 185 -0.89 -10.16 32.19
CA ALA A 185 -1.57 -9.58 31.03
C ALA A 185 -2.82 -10.39 30.63
N SER A 186 -2.73 -11.72 30.64
CA SER A 186 -3.84 -12.61 30.32
C SER A 186 -4.99 -12.45 31.30
N ASP A 187 -4.70 -12.45 32.61
CA ASP A 187 -5.69 -12.27 33.68
C ASP A 187 -6.38 -10.90 33.58
N PHE A 188 -5.62 -9.83 33.31
CA PHE A 188 -6.17 -8.50 33.13
C PHE A 188 -7.17 -8.43 31.97
N PHE A 189 -6.81 -8.95 30.79
CA PHE A 189 -7.73 -8.92 29.65
C PHE A 189 -8.89 -9.89 29.84
N GLN A 190 -8.68 -11.03 30.49
CA GLN A 190 -9.75 -11.96 30.81
C GLN A 190 -10.78 -11.32 31.74
N ASP A 191 -10.36 -10.58 32.76
CA ASP A 191 -11.26 -9.81 33.64
C ASP A 191 -11.92 -8.63 32.90
N LEU A 192 -11.16 -7.89 32.09
CA LEU A 192 -11.66 -6.78 31.26
C LEU A 192 -12.79 -7.22 30.32
N PHE A 193 -12.70 -8.44 29.77
CA PHE A 193 -13.68 -8.98 28.84
C PHE A 193 -14.74 -9.90 29.48
N SER A 194 -14.55 -10.31 30.75
CA SER A 194 -15.53 -11.14 31.49
C SER A 194 -16.44 -10.32 32.42
N SER A 195 -16.05 -9.11 32.79
CA SER A 195 -16.88 -8.21 33.59
C SER A 195 -18.07 -7.69 32.75
N ARG A 196 -19.29 -8.04 33.17
CA ARG A 196 -20.52 -7.47 32.62
C ARG A 196 -20.58 -5.99 32.96
N GLY A 197 -20.28 -5.16 31.97
CA GLY A 197 -20.54 -3.73 32.00
C GLY A 197 -19.30 -2.91 32.33
N TRP A 198 -19.05 -1.96 31.44
CA TRP A 198 -18.07 -0.89 31.58
C TRP A 198 -18.18 -0.23 32.97
N VAL A 199 -17.29 -0.58 33.90
CA VAL A 199 -17.06 0.23 35.10
C VAL A 199 -15.89 1.14 34.77
N SER A 200 -16.19 2.42 34.62
CA SER A 200 -15.21 3.47 34.35
C SER A 200 -14.19 3.57 35.48
N HIS A 201 -13.09 2.82 35.40
CA HIS A 201 -11.87 3.16 36.12
C HIS A 201 -11.17 4.31 35.41
N ARG A 202 -11.63 5.53 35.73
CA ARG A 202 -10.91 6.78 35.47
C ARG A 202 -9.58 6.77 36.23
N THR A 203 -8.52 6.18 35.69
CA THR A 203 -7.14 6.53 36.12
C THR A 203 -6.02 6.24 35.11
N PHE A 204 -6.26 5.76 33.89
CA PHE A 204 -5.15 5.41 32.97
C PHE A 204 -4.94 6.33 31.74
N SER A 205 -5.43 7.57 31.75
CA SER A 205 -5.43 8.42 30.53
C SER A 205 -4.61 9.73 30.57
N LYS A 206 -3.83 10.04 31.62
CA LYS A 206 -3.18 11.39 31.67
C LYS A 206 -1.66 11.49 31.84
N ARG A 207 -0.87 10.40 31.73
CA ARG A 207 0.61 10.54 31.80
C ARG A 207 1.45 10.04 30.63
N TYR A 208 0.89 9.44 29.58
CA TYR A 208 1.72 8.90 28.48
C TYR A 208 1.83 9.76 27.21
N PHE A 209 1.15 10.91 27.11
CA PHE A 209 1.19 11.75 25.89
C PHE A 209 1.98 13.06 25.98
N HIS A 210 2.73 13.32 27.07
CA HIS A 210 3.46 14.59 27.22
C HIS A 210 4.97 14.53 26.94
N HIS A 211 5.52 13.40 26.45
CA HIS A 211 6.97 13.27 26.22
C HIS A 211 7.43 13.02 24.77
N ILE A 212 6.55 13.13 23.76
CA ILE A 212 6.94 12.89 22.35
C ILE A 212 6.96 14.17 21.48
N GLN A 213 6.60 15.34 22.02
CA GLN A 213 6.51 16.58 21.21
C GLN A 213 7.54 17.68 21.54
N LYS A 214 8.62 17.38 22.30
CA LYS A 214 9.64 18.40 22.64
C LYS A 214 11.10 17.94 22.50
N LYS A 215 11.53 17.55 21.30
CA LYS A 215 12.91 17.77 20.79
C LYS A 215 12.84 17.90 19.25
N LYS A 216 12.54 19.11 18.74
CA LYS A 216 13.51 20.05 18.13
C LYS A 216 14.34 19.36 17.03
N PHE A 217 14.18 19.63 15.73
CA PHE A 217 14.42 20.94 15.07
C PHE A 217 15.58 21.71 15.73
N ILE A 218 16.82 21.30 15.46
CA ILE A 218 18.02 22.16 15.44
C ILE A 218 18.99 21.57 14.40
N LYS A 219 19.33 22.39 13.38
CA LYS A 219 20.56 22.51 12.56
C LYS A 219 21.59 21.35 12.69
N ARG A 220 22.13 20.77 11.62
CA ARG A 220 22.71 21.34 10.40
C ARG A 220 22.55 20.37 9.24
#